data_AF-A0A8E0IIA9-F1
#
_entry.id   AF-A0A8E0IIA9-F1
#
_cell.length_a   1.000
_cell.length_b   1.000
_cell.length_c   1.000
_cell.angle_alpha   90.00
_cell.angle_beta   90.00
_cell.angle_gamma   90.00
#
_symmetry.space_group_name_H-M   'P 1'
#
loop_
_entity.id
_entity.type
_entity.pdbx_description
1 polymer ?
#
loop_
_entity_poly.entity_id
_entity_poly.type
_entity_poly.pdbx_seq_one_letter_code
_entity_poly.pdbx_strand_id
1 'polypeptide(L)'
;MAATKKETRLNIRIDPELKSAAQIVANDMGIDLTAAVTMFMTKMVKDHALPFTPTSLPVETLQALKEAKHPELLKKYSTPDDMWRDLNV
;
A
#
# COMPACT_ATOMS: atom_id res chain seq x y z
N MET A 1 -1.33 10.72 36.27
CA MET A 1 -1.68 11.86 35.38
C MET A 1 -2.02 11.28 34.02
N ALA A 2 -3.28 11.39 33.57
CA ALA A 2 -3.67 10.89 32.26
C ALA A 2 -3.10 11.84 31.19
N ALA A 3 -2.23 11.34 30.33
CA ALA A 3 -1.76 12.11 29.18
C ALA A 3 -2.98 12.46 28.32
N THR A 4 -3.23 13.76 28.14
CA THR A 4 -4.27 14.25 27.24
C THR A 4 -3.93 13.84 25.82
N LYS A 5 -4.76 12.99 25.21
CA LYS A 5 -4.64 12.59 23.82
C LYS A 5 -4.78 13.84 22.94
N LYS A 6 -3.70 14.22 22.25
CA LYS A 6 -3.71 15.36 21.32
C LYS A 6 -4.47 14.95 20.06
N GLU A 7 -5.62 15.59 19.82
CA GLU A 7 -6.43 15.36 18.63
C GLU A 7 -6.11 16.38 17.53
N THR A 8 -6.11 15.93 16.28
CA THR A 8 -5.90 16.75 15.08
C THR A 8 -7.01 16.45 14.08
N ARG A 9 -7.46 17.47 13.34
CA ARG A 9 -8.50 17.33 12.32
C ARG A 9 -7.92 16.86 10.98
N LEU A 10 -8.60 15.92 10.33
CA LEU A 10 -8.30 15.45 8.97
C LEU A 10 -9.39 15.96 8.02
N ASN A 11 -9.01 16.80 7.05
CA ASN A 11 -9.91 17.32 6.00
C ASN A 11 -9.51 16.72 4.65
N ILE A 12 -10.43 16.00 4.01
CA ILE A 12 -10.21 15.34 2.72
C ILE A 12 -11.26 15.82 1.73
N ARG A 13 -10.83 16.23 0.53
CA ARG A 13 -11.75 16.46 -0.60
C ARG A 13 -12.05 15.11 -1.25
N ILE A 14 -13.33 14.77 -1.34
CA ILE A 14 -13.81 13.52 -1.89
C ILE A 14 -15.08 13.78 -2.70
N ASP A 15 -15.32 12.95 -3.70
CA ASP A 15 -16.57 12.94 -4.43
C ASP A 15 -17.76 12.69 -3.47
N PRO A 16 -18.86 13.47 -3.58
CA PRO A 16 -19.99 13.35 -2.66
C PRO A 16 -20.74 12.00 -2.79
N GLU A 17 -20.82 11.43 -3.98
CA GLU A 17 -21.46 10.12 -4.19
C GLU A 17 -20.62 9.03 -3.57
N LEU A 18 -19.30 9.08 -3.76
CA LEU A 18 -18.35 8.16 -3.11
C LEU A 18 -18.43 8.24 -1.58
N LYS A 19 -18.51 9.46 -1.02
CA LYS A 19 -18.66 9.64 0.43
C LYS A 19 -19.96 9.01 0.93
N SER A 20 -21.07 9.22 0.22
CA SER A 20 -22.38 8.67 0.59
C SER A 20 -22.36 7.14 0.57
N ALA A 21 -21.84 6.55 -0.52
CA ALA A 21 -21.71 5.10 -0.66
C ALA A 21 -20.83 4.49 0.44
N ALA A 22 -19.67 5.10 0.71
CA ALA A 22 -18.77 4.64 1.77
C ALA A 22 -19.42 4.71 3.16
N GLN A 23 -20.23 5.73 3.42
CA GLN A 23 -20.96 5.87 4.69
C GLN A 23 -22.01 4.77 4.87
N ILE A 24 -22.74 4.40 3.81
CA ILE A 24 -23.70 3.29 3.85
C ILE A 24 -22.98 1.99 4.21
N VAL A 25 -21.89 1.68 3.50
CA VAL A 25 -21.11 0.46 3.75
C VAL A 25 -20.54 0.43 5.17
N ALA A 26 -20.00 1.54 5.67
CA ALA A 26 -19.50 1.61 7.04
C ALA A 26 -20.62 1.34 8.06
N ASN A 27 -21.79 1.95 7.86
CA ASN A 27 -22.94 1.76 8.74
C ASN A 27 -23.46 0.32 8.72
N ASP A 28 -23.48 -0.33 7.56
CA ASP A 28 -23.85 -1.74 7.42
C ASP A 28 -22.87 -2.66 8.18
N MET A 29 -21.61 -2.23 8.33
CA MET A 29 -20.60 -2.88 9.18
C MET A 29 -20.69 -2.49 10.66
N GLY A 30 -21.64 -1.62 11.05
CA GLY A 30 -21.85 -1.17 12.42
C GLY A 30 -20.85 -0.12 12.90
N ILE A 31 -20.18 0.59 11.99
CA ILE A 31 -19.19 1.63 12.29
C ILE A 31 -19.47 2.92 11.53
N ASP A 32 -19.00 4.06 12.03
CA ASP A 32 -19.05 5.30 11.25
C ASP A 32 -17.85 5.41 10.29
N LEU A 33 -17.93 6.36 9.36
CA LEU A 33 -16.87 6.59 8.37
C LEU A 33 -15.55 7.05 9.03
N THR A 34 -15.61 7.69 10.20
CA THR A 34 -14.43 8.15 10.93
C THR A 34 -13.67 6.97 11.55
N ALA A 35 -14.39 6.01 12.11
CA ALA A 35 -13.86 4.75 12.60
C ALA A 35 -13.21 3.95 11.46
N ALA A 36 -13.88 3.85 10.29
CA ALA A 36 -13.33 3.19 9.11
C ALA A 36 -12.01 3.84 8.64
N VAL A 37 -11.95 5.18 8.52
CA VAL A 37 -10.72 5.90 8.16
C VAL A 37 -9.63 5.73 9.22
N THR A 38 -10.00 5.70 10.50
CA THR A 38 -9.05 5.45 11.60
C THR A 38 -8.47 4.04 11.54
N MET A 39 -9.29 3.03 11.23
CA MET A 39 -8.83 1.65 11.04
C MET A 39 -7.86 1.55 9.86
N PHE A 40 -8.17 2.21 8.73
CA PHE A 40 -7.27 2.29 7.58
C PHE A 40 -5.89 2.83 7.98
N MET A 41 -5.84 3.97 8.66
CA MET A 41 -4.58 4.59 9.10
C MET A 41 -3.83 3.72 10.10
N THR A 42 -4.55 3.09 11.04
CA THR A 42 -3.94 2.22 12.05
C THR A 42 -3.29 1.01 11.41
N LYS A 43 -3.97 0.38 10.43
CA LYS A 43 -3.41 -0.77 9.71
C LYS A 43 -2.19 -0.37 8.88
N MET A 44 -2.25 0.77 8.20
CA MET A 44 -1.14 1.30 7.40
C MET A 44 0.11 1.56 8.25
N VAL A 45 -0.05 2.17 9.44
CA VAL A 45 1.07 2.40 10.36
C VAL A 45 1.61 1.09 10.92
N LYS A 46 0.73 0.16 11.29
CA LYS A 46 1.13 -1.13 11.89
C LYS A 46 1.96 -1.98 10.93
N ASP A 47 1.56 -2.02 9.66
CA ASP A 47 2.15 -2.91 8.67
C ASP A 47 3.24 -2.24 7.82
N HIS A 48 3.40 -0.92 7.93
CA HIS A 48 4.23 -0.13 7.01
C HIS A 48 3.90 -0.39 5.53
N ALA A 49 2.63 -0.62 5.22
CA ALA A 49 2.13 -0.96 3.90
C ALA A 49 0.71 -0.42 3.68
N LEU A 50 0.24 -0.38 2.44
CA LEU A 50 -1.17 -0.11 2.17
C LEU A 50 -2.03 -1.24 2.74
N PRO A 51 -3.21 -0.95 3.33
CA PRO A 51 -4.08 -1.96 3.92
C PRO A 51 -4.87 -2.77 2.87
N PHE A 52 -4.57 -2.56 1.59
CA PHE A 52 -5.01 -3.37 0.46
C PHE A 52 -3.85 -3.51 -0.53
N THR A 53 -3.86 -4.58 -1.31
CA THR A 53 -2.87 -4.81 -2.37
C THR A 53 -3.24 -3.97 -3.60
N PRO A 54 -2.38 -3.02 -4.04
CA PRO A 54 -2.60 -2.32 -5.30
C PRO A 54 -2.63 -3.33 -6.45
N THR A 55 -3.71 -3.31 -7.23
CA THR A 55 -3.91 -4.27 -8.32
C THR A 55 -3.24 -3.85 -9.63
N SER A 56 -2.80 -2.60 -9.75
CA SER A 56 -2.04 -2.10 -10.89
C SER A 56 -0.57 -1.98 -10.49
N LEU A 57 0.23 -2.95 -10.92
CA LEU A 57 1.67 -2.77 -11.01
C LEU A 57 2.01 -2.02 -12.29
N PRO A 58 3.06 -1.18 -12.31
CA PRO A 58 3.59 -0.62 -13.55
C PRO A 58 3.84 -1.72 -14.58
N VAL A 59 3.65 -1.40 -15.86
CA VAL A 59 3.86 -2.35 -16.97
C VAL A 59 5.27 -2.95 -16.90
N GLU A 60 6.27 -2.14 -16.56
CA GLU A 60 7.66 -2.57 -16.37
C GLU A 60 7.79 -3.62 -15.25
N THR A 61 7.13 -3.42 -14.12
CA THR A 61 7.11 -4.40 -13.02
C THR A 61 6.42 -5.69 -13.44
N LEU A 62 5.33 -5.61 -14.20
CA LEU A 62 4.65 -6.78 -14.74
C LEU A 62 5.53 -7.55 -15.74
N GLN A 63 6.32 -6.85 -16.56
CA GLN A 63 7.28 -7.45 -17.49
C GLN A 63 8.42 -8.13 -16.72
N ALA A 64 9.03 -7.45 -15.76
CA ALA A 64 10.08 -8.02 -14.91
C ALA A 64 9.60 -9.29 -14.17
N LEU A 65 8.35 -9.30 -13.67
CA LEU A 65 7.75 -10.50 -13.05
C LEU A 65 7.51 -11.63 -14.05
N LYS A 66 7.24 -11.34 -15.32
CA LYS A 66 7.14 -12.35 -16.38
C LYS A 66 8.52 -12.93 -16.70
N GLU A 67 9.52 -12.08 -16.89
CA GLU A 67 10.90 -12.50 -17.14
C GLU A 67 11.46 -13.33 -15.99
N ALA A 68 11.13 -12.98 -14.74
CA ALA A 68 11.53 -13.76 -13.56
C ALA A 68 10.99 -15.19 -13.53
N LYS A 69 9.89 -15.50 -14.24
CA LYS A 69 9.35 -16.86 -14.39
C LYS A 69 10.13 -17.72 -15.40
N HIS A 70 11.08 -17.11 -16.11
CA HIS A 70 11.92 -17.71 -17.14
C HIS A 70 13.40 -17.60 -16.72
N PRO A 71 13.89 -18.42 -15.77
CA PRO A 71 15.26 -18.33 -15.25
C PRO A 71 16.36 -18.50 -16.30
N GLU A 72 16.03 -19.05 -17.47
CA GLU A 72 16.88 -19.16 -18.65
C GLU A 72 17.15 -17.82 -19.34
N LEU A 73 16.24 -16.85 -19.20
CA LEU A 73 16.38 -15.51 -19.78
C LEU A 73 17.11 -14.54 -18.85
N LEU A 74 17.27 -14.90 -17.57
CA LEU A 74 17.92 -14.08 -16.57
C LEU A 74 19.44 -14.16 -16.68
N LYS A 75 20.11 -13.00 -16.62
CA LYS A 75 21.56 -12.92 -16.52
C LYS A 75 22.01 -13.52 -15.19
N LYS A 76 22.98 -14.44 -15.26
CA LYS A 76 23.54 -15.14 -14.11
C LYS A 76 24.96 -14.66 -13.86
N TYR A 77 25.32 -14.58 -12.58
CA TYR A 77 26.66 -14.22 -12.14
C TYR A 77 27.24 -15.36 -11.32
N SER A 78 28.55 -15.59 -11.47
CA SER A 78 29.27 -16.60 -10.69
C SER A 78 29.63 -16.12 -9.29
N THR A 79 29.77 -14.80 -9.12
CA THR A 79 30.10 -14.17 -7.83
C THR A 79 29.23 -12.93 -7.58
N PRO A 80 29.01 -12.55 -6.31
CA PRO A 80 28.39 -11.26 -5.99
C PRO A 80 29.16 -10.09 -6.60
N ASP A 81 30.49 -10.09 -6.54
CA ASP A 81 31.34 -9.02 -7.10
C ASP A 81 31.09 -8.76 -8.58
N ASP A 82 30.88 -9.81 -9.38
CA ASP A 82 30.56 -9.67 -10.81
C ASP A 82 29.18 -9.01 -11.02
N MET A 83 28.21 -9.29 -10.13
CA MET A 83 26.89 -8.66 -10.16
C MET A 83 26.96 -7.17 -9.78
N TRP A 84 27.67 -6.82 -8.69
CA TRP A 84 27.82 -5.43 -8.25
C TRP A 84 28.49 -4.56 -9.31
N ARG A 85 29.55 -5.08 -9.94
CA ARG A 85 30.22 -4.41 -11.08
C ARG A 85 29.26 -4.11 -12.24
N ASP A 86 28.34 -5.03 -12.55
CA ASP A 86 27.35 -4.82 -13.62
C ASP A 86 26.26 -3.82 -13.23
N LEU A 87 25.85 -3.82 -11.96
CA LEU A 87 24.83 -2.92 -11.43
C LEU A 87 25.35 -1.50 -11.15
N ASN A 88 26.64 -1.24 -11.34
CA ASN A 88 27.32 0.04 -11.04
C ASN A 88 27.05 0.55 -9.61
N VAL A 89 27.02 -0.36 -8.64
CA VAL A 89 26.81 -0.10 -7.21
C VAL A 89 27.89 -0.74 -6.35
#